data_AF-A0A7V4J281-F1
#
_entry.id   AF-A0A7V4J281-F1
#
_cell.length_a   1.000
_cell.length_b   1.000
_cell.length_c   1.000
_cell.angle_alpha   90.00
_cell.angle_beta   90.00
_cell.angle_gamma   90.00
#
_symmetry.space_group_name_H-M   'P 1'
#
loop_
_entity.id
_entity.type
_entity.pdbx_description
1 polymer ?
#
loop_
_entity_poly.entity_id
_entity_poly.type
_entity_poly.pdbx_seq_one_letter_code
_entity_poly.pdbx_strand_id
1 'polypeptide(L)'
;MQDSGMDRVRIRVKSVAGECQAGHKAGDEIIVDNVNLSGYLCPHALHSLWPFVLTLQMRGKFAWGNGDSAVLACPDGENLALFEVSRVKEEQ
;
A
#
# COMPACT_ATOMS: atom_id res chain seq x y z
N MET A 1 -8.66 7.63 20.22
CA MET A 1 -9.61 7.21 19.18
C MET A 1 -9.65 5.69 19.26
N GLN A 2 -10.77 5.13 19.69
CA GLN A 2 -10.92 3.70 19.96
C GLN A 2 -10.96 2.89 18.64
N ASP A 3 -10.42 1.67 18.74
CA ASP A 3 -10.34 0.63 17.72
C ASP A 3 -11.51 0.66 16.72
N SER A 4 -11.19 1.00 15.49
CA SER A 4 -12.17 1.36 14.44
C SER A 4 -12.71 0.14 13.68
N GLY A 5 -12.33 -1.07 14.09
CA GLY A 5 -12.68 -2.30 13.39
C GLY A 5 -12.05 -2.42 12.00
N MET A 6 -11.09 -1.55 11.67
CA MET A 6 -10.36 -1.55 10.40
C MET A 6 -9.08 -2.37 10.54
N ASP A 7 -8.83 -3.23 9.57
CA ASP A 7 -7.60 -4.01 9.55
C ASP A 7 -6.42 -3.11 9.13
N ARG A 8 -5.25 -3.28 9.75
CA ARG A 8 -4.04 -2.57 9.32
C ARG A 8 -3.56 -3.08 7.98
N VAL A 9 -3.07 -2.18 7.14
CA VAL A 9 -2.56 -2.49 5.80
C VAL A 9 -1.11 -2.07 5.69
N ARG A 10 -0.26 -2.95 5.16
CA ARG A 10 1.12 -2.64 4.77
C ARG A 10 1.16 -2.32 3.29
N ILE A 11 1.79 -1.21 2.94
CA ILE A 11 2.22 -0.87 1.59
C ILE A 11 3.74 -1.04 1.57
N ARG A 12 4.24 -1.89 0.67
CA ARG A 12 5.68 -2.13 0.51
C ARG A 12 6.11 -1.81 -0.91
N VAL A 13 7.16 -1.02 -1.09
CA VAL A 13 7.75 -0.79 -2.40
C VAL A 13 8.49 -2.07 -2.82
N LYS A 14 8.04 -2.69 -3.91
CA LYS A 14 8.64 -3.92 -4.46
C LYS A 14 9.83 -3.61 -5.35
N SER A 15 9.69 -2.61 -6.21
CA SER A 15 10.70 -2.23 -7.18
C SER A 15 10.47 -0.81 -7.66
N VAL A 16 11.53 -0.18 -8.15
CA VAL A 16 11.48 1.06 -8.91
C VAL A 16 12.30 0.84 -10.18
N ALA A 17 11.66 0.95 -11.34
CA ALA A 17 12.33 1.05 -12.62
C ALA A 17 12.48 2.53 -12.97
N GLY A 18 13.69 2.97 -13.35
CA GLY A 18 13.99 4.39 -13.48
C GLY A 18 14.23 5.06 -12.14
N GLU A 19 13.82 6.32 -11.99
CA GLU A 19 14.07 7.11 -10.79
C GLU A 19 12.79 7.70 -10.20
N CYS A 20 12.43 7.30 -8.98
CA CYS A 20 11.32 7.91 -8.27
C CYS A 20 11.75 9.27 -7.70
N GLN A 21 11.26 10.37 -8.29
CA GLN A 21 11.54 11.74 -7.83
C GLN A 21 10.99 12.05 -6.43
N ALA A 22 10.02 11.26 -5.95
CA ALA A 22 9.52 11.36 -4.58
C ALA A 22 10.41 10.63 -3.56
N GLY A 23 11.44 9.90 -4.00
CA GLY A 23 12.42 9.25 -3.13
C GLY A 23 12.06 7.85 -2.64
N HIS A 24 11.00 7.23 -3.16
CA HIS A 24 10.64 5.84 -2.84
C HIS A 24 11.69 4.85 -3.33
N LYS A 25 12.02 3.85 -2.52
CA LYS A 25 13.02 2.80 -2.80
C LYS A 25 12.47 1.43 -2.50
N ALA A 26 12.95 0.41 -3.24
CA ALA A 26 12.58 -0.97 -2.97
C ALA A 26 12.89 -1.35 -1.52
N GLY A 27 11.91 -1.93 -0.83
CA GLY A 27 12.01 -2.26 0.59
C GLY A 27 11.38 -1.23 1.53
N ASP A 28 11.07 -0.01 1.08
CA ASP A 28 10.34 0.95 1.90
C ASP A 28 8.98 0.38 2.29
N GLU A 29 8.61 0.56 3.56
CA GLU A 29 7.33 0.11 4.11
C GLU A 29 6.57 1.28 4.72
N ILE A 30 5.26 1.28 4.46
CA ILE A 30 4.30 2.20 5.05
C ILE A 30 3.19 1.37 5.68
N ILE A 31 2.89 1.64 6.95
CA ILE A 31 1.75 1.03 7.64
C ILE A 31 0.61 2.02 7.66
N VAL A 32 -0.53 1.59 7.13
CA VAL A 32 -1.80 2.32 7.21
C VAL A 32 -2.61 1.72 8.35
N ASP A 33 -2.89 2.56 9.34
CA ASP A 33 -3.71 2.23 10.51
C ASP A 33 -4.81 3.28 10.65
N ASN A 34 -6.05 2.89 10.30
CA ASN A 34 -7.16 3.81 10.06
C ASN A 34 -6.76 4.92 9.06
N VAL A 35 -6.84 6.19 9.45
CA VAL A 35 -6.42 7.35 8.63
C VAL A 35 -4.93 7.70 8.78
N ASN A 36 -4.21 7.03 9.69
CA ASN A 36 -2.81 7.34 9.96
C ASN A 36 -1.89 6.54 9.04
N LEU A 37 -0.87 7.20 8.51
CA LEU A 37 0.21 6.58 7.76
C LEU A 37 1.51 6.67 8.56
N SER A 38 2.09 5.50 8.86
CA SER A 38 3.42 5.39 9.47
C SER A 38 4.42 5.08 8.37
N GLY A 39 5.17 6.10 7.94
CA GLY A 39 6.05 6.04 6.77
C GLY A 39 5.74 7.16 5.78
N TYR A 40 6.58 7.32 4.76
CA TYR A 40 6.36 8.31 3.72
C TYR A 40 5.70 7.67 2.50
N LEU A 41 4.55 8.20 2.07
CA LEU A 41 3.91 7.88 0.79
C LEU A 41 3.58 9.19 0.08
N CYS A 42 3.98 9.33 -1.18
CA CYS A 42 3.70 10.57 -1.92
C CYS A 42 2.23 10.63 -2.37
N PRO A 43 1.67 11.83 -2.63
CA PRO A 43 0.26 11.97 -3.02
C PRO A 43 -0.15 11.18 -4.28
N HIS A 44 0.75 11.03 -5.26
CA HIS A 44 0.48 10.28 -6.48
C HIS A 44 0.30 8.77 -6.23
N ALA A 45 1.21 8.19 -5.43
CA ALA A 45 1.11 6.81 -5.01
C ALA A 45 -0.11 6.62 -4.10
N LEU A 46 -0.34 7.52 -3.13
CA LEU A 46 -1.53 7.48 -2.28
C LEU A 46 -2.82 7.43 -3.11
N HIS A 47 -3.01 8.36 -4.06
CA HIS A 47 -4.20 8.39 -4.92
C HIS A 47 -4.42 7.06 -5.67
N SER A 48 -3.35 6.44 -6.16
CA SER A 48 -3.44 5.21 -6.95
C SER A 48 -3.67 3.95 -6.11
N LEU A 49 -3.12 3.92 -4.89
CA LEU A 49 -3.18 2.77 -4.00
C LEU A 49 -4.40 2.79 -3.07
N TRP A 50 -4.96 3.98 -2.78
CA TRP A 50 -5.96 4.16 -1.73
C TRP A 50 -7.22 3.29 -1.85
N PRO A 51 -7.81 3.09 -3.05
CA PRO A 51 -8.98 2.21 -3.18
C PRO A 51 -8.72 0.77 -2.71
N PHE A 52 -7.50 0.27 -2.95
CA PHE A 52 -7.08 -1.07 -2.57
C PHE A 52 -6.77 -1.15 -1.07
N VAL A 53 -6.17 -0.10 -0.51
CA VAL A 53 -5.98 0.04 0.94
C VAL A 53 -7.34 0.00 1.65
N LEU A 54 -8.31 0.81 1.22
CA LEU A 54 -9.65 0.84 1.81
C LEU A 54 -10.36 -0.51 1.69
N THR A 55 -10.25 -1.17 0.54
CA THR A 55 -10.83 -2.51 0.33
C THR A 55 -10.31 -3.48 1.40
N LEU A 56 -9.00 -3.47 1.65
CA LEU A 56 -8.43 -4.31 2.69
C LEU A 56 -8.82 -3.82 4.09
N GLN A 57 -8.65 -2.54 4.43
CA GLN A 57 -9.03 -2.00 5.76
C GLN A 57 -10.46 -2.38 6.16
N MET A 58 -11.39 -2.39 5.21
CA MET A 58 -12.80 -2.73 5.42
C MET A 58 -13.12 -4.23 5.29
N ARG A 59 -12.11 -5.10 5.46
CA ARG A 59 -12.24 -6.58 5.40
C ARG A 59 -12.74 -7.14 4.07
N GLY A 60 -12.70 -6.35 3.00
CA GLY A 60 -12.97 -6.78 1.64
C GLY A 60 -11.83 -7.63 1.06
N LYS A 61 -12.12 -8.39 0.00
CA LYS A 61 -11.12 -9.21 -0.69
C LYS A 61 -11.09 -8.86 -2.17
N PHE A 62 -9.90 -8.92 -2.76
CA PHE A 62 -9.76 -8.84 -4.21
C PHE A 62 -10.27 -10.13 -4.86
N ALA A 63 -10.82 -10.01 -6.07
CA ALA A 63 -11.35 -11.16 -6.82
C ALA A 63 -10.24 -12.02 -7.47
N TRP A 64 -8.98 -11.63 -7.30
CA TRP A 64 -7.81 -12.26 -7.91
C TRP A 64 -6.73 -12.55 -6.86
N GLY A 65 -5.74 -13.37 -7.24
CA GLY A 65 -4.65 -13.76 -6.36
C GLY A 65 -5.15 -14.50 -5.11
N ASN A 66 -4.57 -14.19 -3.96
CA ASN A 66 -5.00 -14.73 -2.66
C ASN A 66 -6.13 -13.90 -2.01
N GLY A 67 -6.57 -12.82 -2.67
CA GLY A 67 -7.60 -11.90 -2.17
C GLY A 67 -7.17 -10.91 -1.08
N ASP A 68 -6.02 -11.12 -0.44
CA ASP A 68 -5.53 -10.32 0.70
C ASP A 68 -4.30 -9.46 0.36
N SER A 69 -3.85 -9.49 -0.89
CA SER A 69 -2.82 -8.58 -1.41
C SER A 69 -2.98 -8.25 -2.89
N ALA A 70 -2.42 -7.11 -3.30
CA ALA A 70 -2.32 -6.70 -4.69
C ALA A 70 -1.00 -5.97 -4.94
N VAL A 71 -0.42 -6.14 -6.12
CA VAL A 71 0.72 -5.34 -6.60
C VAL A 71 0.20 -4.31 -7.59
N LEU A 72 0.54 -3.04 -7.35
CA LEU A 72 -0.02 -1.88 -8.02
C LEU A 72 1.10 -0.95 -8.47
N ALA A 73 0.87 -0.20 -9.54
CA ALA A 73 1.83 0.72 -10.11
C ALA A 73 1.61 2.17 -9.62
N CYS A 74 2.72 2.90 -9.50
CA CYS A 74 2.73 4.36 -9.56
C CYS A 74 2.06 4.83 -10.86
N PRO A 75 1.35 5.99 -10.88
CA PRO A 75 0.82 6.54 -12.12
C PRO A 75 1.91 7.09 -13.05
N ASP A 76 3.15 7.21 -12.57
CA ASP A 76 4.33 7.49 -13.40
C ASP A 76 4.78 6.21 -14.13
N GLY A 77 4.38 6.11 -15.40
CA GLY A 77 4.71 4.98 -16.27
C GLY A 77 6.15 4.98 -16.78
N GLU A 78 6.85 6.12 -16.75
CA GLU A 78 8.26 6.21 -17.17
C GLU A 78 9.19 5.78 -16.04
N ASN A 79 8.88 6.19 -14.80
CA ASN A 79 9.61 5.79 -13.58
C ASN A 79 8.76 4.86 -12.72
N LEU A 80 8.53 3.65 -13.24
CA LEU A 80 7.57 2.71 -12.68
C LEU A 80 8.00 2.17 -11.30
N ALA A 81 7.40 2.71 -10.25
CA ALA A 81 7.44 2.13 -8.92
C ALA A 81 6.27 1.15 -8.73
N LEU A 82 6.56 -0.07 -8.27
CA LEU A 82 5.57 -1.09 -7.93
C LEU A 82 5.43 -1.23 -6.43
N PHE A 83 4.20 -1.26 -5.94
CA PHE A 83 3.85 -1.32 -4.53
C PHE A 83 2.99 -2.55 -4.26
N GLU A 84 3.36 -3.35 -3.27
CA GLU A 84 2.52 -4.41 -2.72
C GLU A 84 1.69 -3.85 -1.56
N VAL A 85 0.37 -3.92 -1.71
CA VAL A 85 -0.59 -3.58 -0.66
C VAL A 85 -1.13 -4.88 -0.08
N SER A 86 -1.04 -5.07 1.23
CA SER A 86 -1.43 -6.32 1.91
C SER A 86 -1.89 -6.08 3.34
N ARG A 87 -2.73 -6.97 3.89
CA ARG A 87 -3.06 -6.92 5.33
C ARG A 87 -1.82 -7.20 6.17
N VAL A 88 -1.68 -6.50 7.29
CA VAL A 88 -0.69 -6.87 8.30
C VAL A 88 -1.20 -8.13 9.01
N LYS A 89 -0.52 -9.26 8.84
CA LYS A 89 -0.76 -10.44 9.66
C LYS A 89 -0.10 -10.19 11.01
N GLU A 90 -0.87 -10.27 12.09
CA GLU A 90 -0.27 -10.37 13.42
C GLU A 90 0.29 -11.79 13.56
N GLU A 91 1.61 -11.90 13.68
CA GLU A 91 2.24 -13.15 14.14
C GLU A 91 1.89 -13.29 15.62
N GLN A 92 1.09 -14.32 15.93
CA GLN A 92 0.80 -14.76 17.30
C GLN A 92 1.96 -15.59 17.83
#